data_AF-A0A1H7DT47-F1
#
_entry.id   AF-A0A1H7DT47-F1
#
_cell.length_a   1.000
_cell.length_b   1.000
_cell.length_c   1.000
_cell.angle_alpha   90.00
_cell.angle_beta   90.00
_cell.angle_gamma   90.00
#
_symmetry.space_group_name_H-M   'P 1'
#
loop_
_entity.id
_entity.type
_entity.pdbx_description
1 polymer ?
#
loop_
_entity_poly.entity_id
_entity_poly.type
_entity_poly.pdbx_seq_one_letter_code
_entity_poly.pdbx_strand_id
1 'polypeptide(L)'
;MVRPQTVDEYIDGFTGPGRELLEQLRALAHEAVPEASEAIKWGYPAWVHPSGTILFMVSGHARHASVAFTPSTREGFDAQLA
;
A
#
# COMPACT_ATOMS: atom_id res chain seq x y z
N MET A 1 20.36 -1.69 -8.38
CA MET A 1 19.12 -2.29 -7.84
C MET A 1 18.01 -1.93 -8.81
N VAL A 2 17.31 -2.93 -9.37
CA VAL A 2 16.22 -2.70 -10.32
C VAL A 2 15.04 -2.12 -9.54
N ARG A 3 14.39 -1.08 -10.07
CA ARG A 3 13.17 -0.55 -9.44
C ARG A 3 12.02 -1.51 -9.73
N PRO A 4 11.26 -1.95 -8.73
CA PRO A 4 10.13 -2.85 -8.96
C PRO A 4 9.09 -2.18 -9.87
N GLN A 5 8.57 -2.94 -10.81
CA GLN A 5 7.53 -2.53 -11.75
C GLN A 5 6.15 -3.03 -11.32
N THR A 6 6.09 -4.06 -10.50
CA THR A 6 4.85 -4.65 -9.96
C THR A 6 4.88 -4.70 -8.43
N VAL A 7 3.71 -4.88 -7.83
CA VAL A 7 3.59 -5.07 -6.38
C VAL A 7 4.23 -6.39 -5.94
N ASP A 8 4.16 -7.44 -6.78
CA ASP A 8 4.87 -8.71 -6.53
C ASP A 8 6.38 -8.48 -6.42
N GLU A 9 6.99 -7.82 -7.41
CA GLU A 9 8.42 -7.50 -7.41
C GLU A 9 8.82 -6.62 -6.21
N TYR A 10 7.93 -5.71 -5.79
CA TYR A 10 8.15 -4.88 -4.61
C TYR A 10 8.20 -5.74 -3.34
N ILE A 11 7.23 -6.64 -3.14
CA ILE A 11 7.15 -7.52 -1.96
C ILE A 11 8.29 -8.54 -1.95
N ASP A 12 8.69 -9.06 -3.10
CA ASP A 12 9.83 -9.98 -3.22
C ASP A 12 11.17 -9.34 -2.83
N GLY A 13 11.23 -8.00 -2.79
CA GLY A 13 12.36 -7.25 -2.22
C GLY A 13 12.48 -7.31 -0.70
N PHE A 14 11.48 -7.86 0.00
CA PHE A 14 11.44 -7.99 1.45
C PHE A 14 11.57 -9.45 1.89
N THR A 15 12.00 -9.66 3.14
CA THR A 15 12.09 -10.97 3.77
C THR A 15 11.58 -10.94 5.20
N GLY A 16 11.28 -12.12 5.75
CA GLY A 16 10.85 -12.28 7.14
C GLY A 16 9.60 -11.46 7.50
N PRO A 17 9.52 -10.91 8.73
CA PRO A 17 8.32 -10.22 9.21
C PRO A 17 7.89 -9.01 8.35
N GLY A 18 8.84 -8.35 7.69
CA GLY A 18 8.53 -7.23 6.79
C GLY A 18 7.77 -7.67 5.55
N ARG A 19 8.14 -8.82 4.98
CA ARG A 19 7.41 -9.42 3.85
C ARG A 19 6.01 -9.86 4.27
N GLU A 20 5.91 -10.56 5.40
CA GLU A 20 4.63 -11.04 5.95
C GLU A 20 3.65 -9.89 6.20
N LEU A 21 4.13 -8.78 6.76
CA LEU A 21 3.30 -7.59 6.97
C LEU A 21 2.79 -6.98 5.65
N LEU A 22 3.65 -6.89 4.63
CA LEU A 22 3.25 -6.35 3.32
C LEU A 22 2.24 -7.26 2.61
N GLU A 23 2.39 -8.59 2.73
CA GLU A 23 1.44 -9.56 2.20
C GLU A 23 0.08 -9.45 2.91
N GLN A 24 0.07 -9.26 4.25
CA GLN A 24 -1.17 -9.02 5.01
C GLN A 24 -1.86 -7.72 4.60
N LEU A 25 -1.12 -6.62 4.43
CA LEU A 25 -1.67 -5.35 3.97
C LEU A 25 -2.27 -5.47 2.57
N ARG A 26 -1.62 -6.21 1.67
CA ARG A 26 -2.12 -6.47 0.31
C ARG A 26 -3.38 -7.33 0.32
N ALA A 27 -3.43 -8.37 1.15
CA ALA A 27 -4.62 -9.19 1.31
C ALA A 27 -5.80 -8.35 1.82
N LEU A 28 -5.57 -7.50 2.82
CA LEU A 28 -6.57 -6.58 3.34
C LEU A 28 -7.06 -5.59 2.27
N ALA A 29 -6.16 -5.09 1.43
CA ALA A 29 -6.52 -4.21 0.32
C ALA A 29 -7.45 -4.90 -0.70
N HIS A 30 -7.16 -6.15 -1.06
CA HIS A 30 -8.02 -6.95 -1.95
C HIS A 30 -9.38 -7.26 -1.35
N GLU A 31 -9.47 -7.46 -0.03
CA GLU A 31 -10.74 -7.66 0.66
C GLU A 31 -11.55 -6.36 0.74
N ALA A 32 -10.91 -5.26 1.13
CA ALA A 32 -11.59 -3.99 1.37
C ALA A 32 -12.03 -3.28 0.09
N VAL A 33 -11.27 -3.41 -1.01
CA VAL A 33 -11.57 -2.73 -2.29
C VAL A 33 -11.28 -3.65 -3.49
N PRO A 34 -12.10 -4.69 -3.72
CA PRO A 34 -11.84 -5.71 -4.75
C PRO A 34 -11.73 -5.18 -6.19
N GLU A 35 -12.33 -4.03 -6.48
CA GLU A 35 -12.30 -3.37 -7.78
C GLU A 35 -11.02 -2.55 -8.02
N ALA A 36 -10.21 -2.32 -6.99
CA ALA A 36 -8.99 -1.55 -7.12
C ALA A 36 -7.90 -2.35 -7.85
N SER A 37 -7.25 -1.69 -8.80
CA SER A 37 -6.07 -2.21 -9.47
C SER A 37 -4.80 -1.88 -8.70
N GLU A 38 -3.82 -2.78 -8.74
CA GLU A 38 -2.50 -2.57 -8.17
C GLU A 38 -1.58 -1.85 -9.16
N ALA A 39 -0.82 -0.87 -8.67
CA ALA A 39 0.19 -0.17 -9.46
C ALA A 39 1.42 0.19 -8.61
N ILE A 40 2.55 0.45 -9.27
CA ILE A 40 3.69 1.13 -8.64
C ILE A 40 3.62 2.63 -8.94
N LYS A 41 3.53 3.47 -7.90
CA LYS A 41 3.54 4.93 -7.99
C LYS A 41 4.65 5.49 -7.11
N TRP A 42 5.52 6.31 -7.70
CA TRP A 42 6.70 6.87 -7.02
C TRP A 42 7.61 5.82 -6.34
N GLY A 43 7.57 4.56 -6.83
CA GLY A 43 8.34 3.44 -6.29
C GLY A 43 7.65 2.63 -5.20
N TYR A 44 6.37 2.88 -4.92
CA TYR A 44 5.60 2.19 -3.88
C TYR A 44 4.30 1.58 -4.42
N PRO A 45 3.84 0.45 -3.85
CA PRO A 45 2.50 -0.08 -4.08
C PRO A 45 1.40 0.95 -3.86
N ALA A 46 0.48 1.03 -4.80
CA ALA A 46 -0.69 1.90 -4.78
C ALA A 46 -1.92 1.14 -5.28
N TRP A 47 -3.06 1.37 -4.63
CA TRP A 47 -4.35 0.81 -5.05
C TRP A 47 -5.17 1.90 -5.72
N VAL A 48 -5.50 1.65 -6.99
CA VAL A 48 -6.11 2.62 -7.90
C VAL A 48 -7.51 2.17 -8.24
N HIS A 49 -8.50 2.96 -7.85
CA HIS A 49 -9.90 2.75 -8.18
C HIS A 49 -10.11 2.83 -9.71
N PRO A 50 -11.12 2.15 -10.29
CA PRO A 50 -11.41 2.23 -11.72
C PRO A 50 -11.63 3.64 -12.28
N SER A 51 -11.96 4.62 -11.44
CA SER A 51 -12.02 6.05 -11.80
C SER A 51 -10.65 6.70 -12.05
N GLY A 52 -9.55 6.01 -11.77
CA GLY A 52 -8.19 6.53 -11.82
C GLY A 52 -7.70 7.16 -10.51
N THR A 53 -8.53 7.21 -9.47
CA THR A 53 -8.17 7.77 -8.16
C THR A 53 -7.27 6.81 -7.39
N ILE A 54 -6.13 7.30 -6.90
CA ILE A 54 -5.29 6.57 -5.94
C ILE A 54 -6.00 6.62 -4.57
N LEU A 55 -6.40 5.46 -4.06
CA LEU A 55 -7.13 5.36 -2.79
C LEU A 55 -6.16 5.42 -1.61
N PHE A 56 -5.11 4.61 -1.67
CA PHE A 56 -4.05 4.56 -0.67
C PHE A 56 -2.77 3.97 -1.27
N MET A 57 -1.66 4.16 -0.56
CA MET A 57 -0.36 3.61 -0.90
C MET A 57 0.27 2.95 0.32
N VAL A 58 1.11 1.96 0.09
CA VAL A 58 1.87 1.27 1.14
C VAL A 58 3.36 1.38 0.86
N SER A 59 4.16 1.68 1.88
CA SER A 59 5.62 1.66 1.79
C SER A 59 6.22 0.83 2.91
N GLY A 60 7.06 -0.14 2.55
CA GLY A 60 7.84 -0.94 3.49
C GLY A 60 9.13 -0.23 3.92
N HIS A 61 9.44 -0.27 5.20
CA HIS A 61 10.66 0.27 5.82
C HIS A 61 11.30 -0.76 6.75
N ALA A 62 12.53 -0.49 7.21
CA ALA A 62 13.31 -1.44 8.00
C ALA A 62 12.65 -1.91 9.31
N ARG A 63 11.72 -1.13 9.87
CA ARG A 63 11.06 -1.42 11.16
C ARG A 63 9.55 -1.28 11.16
N HIS A 64 8.95 -0.84 10.05
CA HIS A 64 7.52 -0.59 9.94
C HIS A 64 7.10 -0.57 8.46
N ALA A 65 5.80 -0.64 8.22
CA ALA A 65 5.21 -0.22 6.97
C ALA A 65 4.37 1.04 7.22
N SER A 66 4.32 1.93 6.23
CA SER A 66 3.41 3.08 6.26
C SER A 66 2.25 2.82 5.31
N VAL A 67 1.04 3.20 5.73
CA VAL A 67 -0.14 3.24 4.87
C VAL A 67 -0.55 4.70 4.75
N ALA A 68 -0.52 5.23 3.54
CA ALA A 68 -0.80 6.64 3.26
C ALA A 68 -2.14 6.78 2.54
N PHE A 69 -3.04 7.57 3.11
CA PHE A 69 -4.31 7.98 2.50
C PHE A 69 -4.24 9.42 2.02
N THR A 70 -5.26 9.85 1.27
CA THR A 70 -5.43 11.27 0.94
C THR A 70 -5.62 12.10 2.22
N PRO A 71 -5.22 13.39 2.22
CA PRO A 71 -5.36 14.26 3.39
C PRO A 71 -6.78 14.28 3.97
N SER A 72 -7.79 14.42 3.09
CA SER A 72 -9.20 14.45 3.50
C SER A 72 -9.66 13.15 4.16
N THR A 73 -9.16 12.00 3.70
CA THR A 73 -9.43 10.72 4.37
C THR A 73 -8.76 10.67 5.73
N ARG A 74 -7.47 11.03 5.84
CA ARG A 74 -6.76 11.04 7.13
C ARG A 74 -7.46 11.94 8.16
N GLU A 75 -7.84 13.15 7.75
CA GLU A 75 -8.57 14.12 8.58
C GLU A 75 -9.89 13.56 9.11
N GLY A 76 -10.61 12.79 8.28
CA GLY A 76 -11.84 12.09 8.70
C GLY A 76 -11.64 11.06 9.82
N PHE A 77 -10.39 10.66 10.09
CA PHE A 77 -10.02 9.71 11.15
C PHE A 77 -9.15 10.33 12.26
N ASP A 78 -8.95 11.66 12.29
CA ASP A 78 -8.04 12.30 13.25
C ASP A 78 -8.37 11.93 14.71
N ALA A 79 -9.66 11.81 15.07
CA ALA A 79 -10.07 11.44 16.42
C ALA A 79 -9.70 10.00 16.79
N GLN A 80 -9.69 9.07 15.83
CA GLN A 80 -9.30 7.67 16.07
C GLN A 80 -7.78 7.45 16.02
N LEU A 81 -7.04 8.40 15.47
CA LEU A 81 -5.58 8.33 15.28
C LEU A 81 -4.79 9.21 16.28
N ALA A 82 -5.49 9.83 17.25
CA ALA A 82 -4.93 10.68 18.29
C ALA A 82 -4.19 9.92 19.40
#